data_AF-D2QXM8-F1
#
_entry.id   AF-D2QXM8-F1
#
_cell.length_a   1.000
_cell.length_b   1.000
_cell.length_c   1.000
_cell.angle_alpha   90.00
_cell.angle_beta   90.00
_cell.angle_gamma   90.00
#
_symmetry.space_group_name_H-M   'P 1'
#
loop_
_entity.id
_entity.type
_entity.pdbx_description
1 polymer ?
#
loop_
_entity_poly.entity_id
_entity_poly.type
_entity_poly.pdbx_seq_one_letter_code
_entity_poly.pdbx_strand_id
1 'polypeptide(L)'
;MLSRNARQCSARRVTIDGTPRLLSQVVMRAIPLVTLALLTLLATPIARGQEVQAAPQQASTATSPAAIQLEGEIVSYWQFGVVVSSPAGAVNGIVATLPVPTAWPEQAVKKMGEEITPLVGKVSYRKLDGVTQMVVTIPRLAMGDEARAVVTLQITKRAITPPSDGTATLLPRKTAATVSKYLKPSPFIESTDKKIRELLPEITGEVEAPWDQSEAIFKWVRENVRYEFAEKISPAIEALEARKGDCEELSSLFIAFCRASKIPARAVWVPGHCYPEFYLEDAEGKGHWYPCQAAGAAYDFAKMNEARPILQKGDNFKVPEERLPQRYVKQTLKAANATANPVVKFVMQQVNEDGTPISPANAAVDAPVVVE
;
A
#
# COMPACT_ATOMS: atom_id res chain seq x y z
N MET A 1 -29.67 27.36 16.37
CA MET A 1 -30.25 27.71 15.05
C MET A 1 -29.08 27.81 14.09
N LEU A 2 -28.89 27.01 13.04
CA LEU A 2 -29.80 26.28 12.18
C LEU A 2 -29.24 24.89 11.81
N SER A 3 -30.15 23.95 11.67
CA SER A 3 -29.97 22.60 11.16
C SER A 3 -30.07 22.53 9.63
N ARG A 4 -29.66 21.37 9.08
CA ARG A 4 -30.07 20.74 7.81
C ARG A 4 -29.32 21.15 6.54
N ASN A 5 -28.55 20.20 5.97
CA ASN A 5 -28.99 19.45 4.78
C ASN A 5 -27.94 18.39 4.39
N ALA A 6 -28.10 17.17 4.87
CA ALA A 6 -27.57 16.00 4.18
C ALA A 6 -28.54 15.66 3.04
N ARG A 7 -28.08 15.73 1.79
CA ARG A 7 -28.84 15.23 0.63
C ARG A 7 -28.16 13.98 0.09
N GLN A 8 -28.94 12.90 0.10
CA GLN A 8 -28.73 11.65 -0.62
C GLN A 8 -28.40 11.94 -2.09
N CYS A 9 -27.36 11.29 -2.63
CA CYS A 9 -27.16 11.18 -4.06
C CYS A 9 -27.53 9.77 -4.53
N SER A 10 -28.50 9.74 -5.42
CA SER A 10 -29.11 8.58 -6.07
C SER A 10 -28.16 7.99 -7.12
N ALA A 11 -28.06 6.66 -7.14
CA ALA A 11 -27.33 5.91 -8.16
C ALA A 11 -28.00 6.04 -9.54
N ARG A 12 -27.27 6.49 -10.56
CA ARG A 12 -27.70 6.42 -11.96
C ARG A 12 -26.99 5.28 -12.70
N ARG A 13 -27.81 4.45 -13.34
CA ARG A 13 -27.43 3.42 -14.32
C ARG A 13 -26.71 4.05 -15.52
N VAL A 14 -25.61 3.44 -15.95
CA VAL A 14 -25.02 3.66 -17.27
C VAL A 14 -25.11 2.32 -18.02
N THR A 15 -25.76 2.36 -19.17
CA THR A 15 -25.91 1.25 -20.12
C THR A 15 -24.84 1.43 -21.20
N ILE A 16 -24.05 0.40 -21.51
CA ILE A 16 -23.18 0.39 -22.69
C ILE A 16 -23.41 -0.93 -23.45
N ASP A 17 -23.79 -0.78 -24.72
CA ASP A 17 -24.05 -1.85 -25.68
C ASP A 17 -22.79 -2.66 -26.00
N GLY A 18 -22.93 -3.98 -25.96
CA GLY A 18 -21.91 -4.93 -26.42
C GLY A 18 -22.15 -5.38 -27.86
N THR A 19 -21.07 -5.56 -28.61
CA THR A 19 -21.02 -6.51 -29.72
C THR A 19 -19.70 -7.29 -29.69
N PRO A 20 -19.70 -8.62 -29.84
CA PRO A 20 -18.50 -9.44 -29.77
C PRO A 20 -17.87 -9.65 -31.15
N ARG A 21 -16.53 -9.74 -31.23
CA ARG A 21 -15.84 -10.34 -32.37
C ARG A 21 -14.99 -11.53 -31.94
N LEU A 22 -15.13 -12.58 -32.74
CA LEU A 22 -14.69 -13.95 -32.57
C LEU A 22 -13.18 -14.17 -32.76
N LEU A 23 -12.68 -15.11 -31.94
CA LEU A 23 -11.76 -16.23 -32.21
C LEU A 23 -10.63 -16.07 -33.25
N SER A 24 -9.40 -16.33 -32.80
CA SER A 24 -8.44 -17.13 -33.59
C SER A 24 -7.46 -17.91 -32.71
N GLN A 25 -7.62 -19.24 -32.81
CA GLN A 25 -6.62 -20.31 -32.96
C GLN A 25 -5.42 -20.44 -31.99
N VAL A 26 -5.52 -21.54 -31.23
CA VAL A 26 -4.48 -22.24 -30.49
C VAL A 26 -3.57 -22.99 -31.46
N VAL A 27 -2.25 -22.82 -31.34
CA VAL A 27 -1.25 -23.73 -31.93
C VAL A 27 -0.53 -24.44 -30.79
N MET A 28 -0.84 -25.72 -30.64
CA MET A 28 -0.23 -26.66 -29.71
C MET A 28 1.02 -27.26 -30.39
N ARG A 29 2.21 -27.11 -29.78
CA ARG A 29 3.41 -27.86 -30.19
C ARG A 29 3.90 -28.74 -29.04
N ALA A 30 3.98 -30.03 -29.35
CA ALA A 30 4.50 -31.09 -28.50
C ALA A 30 6.03 -30.97 -28.34
N ILE A 31 6.54 -31.32 -27.15
CA ILE A 31 7.97 -31.49 -26.85
C ILE A 31 8.14 -32.92 -26.33
N PRO A 32 9.09 -33.72 -26.87
CA PRO A 32 9.24 -35.12 -26.48
C PRO A 32 10.04 -35.29 -25.18
N LEU A 33 9.69 -36.36 -24.47
CA LEU A 33 10.38 -36.91 -23.30
C LEU A 33 11.87 -37.17 -23.59
N VAL A 34 12.74 -36.77 -22.66
CA VAL A 34 14.10 -37.30 -22.55
C VAL A 34 14.22 -38.07 -21.24
N THR A 35 14.69 -39.29 -21.38
CA THR A 35 14.80 -40.36 -20.39
C THR A 35 15.87 -40.14 -19.33
N LEU A 36 15.53 -40.64 -18.15
CA LEU A 36 16.26 -40.73 -16.89
C LEU A 36 17.53 -41.58 -17.02
N ALA A 37 18.68 -41.06 -16.58
CA ALA A 37 19.89 -41.84 -16.31
C ALA A 37 20.30 -41.68 -14.84
N LEU A 38 20.25 -42.81 -14.14
CA LEU A 38 20.56 -43.01 -12.73
C LEU A 38 22.08 -43.07 -12.57
N LEU A 39 22.68 -42.19 -11.76
CA LEU A 39 24.09 -42.31 -11.35
C LEU A 39 24.17 -42.33 -9.82
N THR A 40 24.51 -43.49 -9.28
CA THR A 40 24.76 -43.75 -7.87
C THR A 40 26.15 -43.24 -7.49
N LEU A 41 26.24 -42.30 -6.54
CA LEU A 41 27.50 -41.90 -5.91
C LEU A 41 27.55 -42.34 -4.45
N LEU A 42 28.71 -42.90 -4.11
CA LEU A 42 29.11 -43.56 -2.87
C LEU A 42 29.03 -42.63 -1.65
N ALA A 43 28.41 -43.11 -0.57
CA ALA A 43 28.46 -42.49 0.75
C ALA A 43 29.77 -42.87 1.45
N THR A 44 30.49 -41.87 1.96
CA THR A 44 31.59 -42.04 2.93
C THR A 44 31.16 -41.44 4.28
N PRO A 45 31.57 -42.01 5.42
CA PRO A 45 31.06 -41.60 6.72
C PRO A 45 31.82 -40.37 7.23
N ILE A 46 31.08 -39.31 7.59
CA ILE A 46 31.62 -38.13 8.27
C ILE A 46 31.59 -38.36 9.78
N ALA A 47 32.73 -38.08 10.42
CA ALA A 47 32.97 -38.18 11.84
C ALA A 47 32.03 -37.29 12.67
N ARG A 48 31.58 -37.83 13.80
CA ARG A 48 30.64 -37.23 14.75
C ARG A 48 31.41 -36.28 15.68
N GLY A 49 31.50 -35.00 15.32
CA GLY A 49 31.94 -33.94 16.22
C GLY A 49 30.79 -33.48 17.11
N GLN A 50 30.99 -33.50 18.44
CA GLN A 50 30.06 -32.94 19.41
C GLN A 50 30.11 -31.40 19.32
N GLU A 51 29.07 -30.78 18.78
CA GLU A 51 28.83 -29.34 18.93
C GLU A 51 28.34 -29.07 20.35
N VAL A 52 29.21 -28.44 21.14
CA VAL A 52 28.84 -27.79 22.40
C VAL A 52 27.97 -26.59 22.04
N GLN A 53 26.67 -26.66 22.36
CA GLN A 53 25.74 -25.54 22.26
C GLN A 53 26.19 -24.43 23.23
N ALA A 54 26.93 -23.46 22.73
CA ALA A 54 27.07 -22.17 23.38
C ALA A 54 25.74 -21.42 23.24
N ALA A 55 25.16 -21.04 24.38
CA ALA A 55 23.98 -20.21 24.44
C ALA A 55 24.20 -18.91 23.65
N PRO A 56 23.21 -18.41 22.87
CA PRO A 56 23.38 -17.18 22.13
C PRO A 56 23.51 -16.02 23.12
N GLN A 57 24.72 -15.45 23.18
CA GLN A 57 24.95 -14.14 23.78
C GLN A 57 24.05 -13.14 23.04
N GLN A 58 23.11 -12.55 23.75
CA GLN A 58 22.35 -11.39 23.31
C GLN A 58 23.34 -10.25 23.03
N ALA A 59 23.73 -10.11 21.77
CA ALA A 59 24.37 -8.90 21.30
C ALA A 59 23.35 -7.76 21.41
N SER A 60 23.58 -6.83 22.35
CA SER A 60 22.84 -5.58 22.40
C SER A 60 23.13 -4.80 21.11
N THR A 61 22.22 -4.83 20.15
CA THR A 61 22.31 -3.99 18.96
C THR A 61 22.06 -2.55 19.38
N ALA A 62 23.12 -1.75 19.54
CA ALA A 62 22.98 -0.31 19.63
C ALA A 62 22.26 0.18 18.35
N THR A 63 21.10 0.80 18.52
CA THR A 63 20.34 1.41 17.43
C THR A 63 21.16 2.58 16.88
N SER A 64 21.37 2.62 15.56
CA SER A 64 22.08 3.73 14.89
C SER A 64 21.45 5.06 15.29
N PRO A 65 22.22 6.13 15.60
CA PRO A 65 21.67 7.45 15.93
C PRO A 65 20.75 8.03 14.85
N ALA A 66 20.94 7.60 13.60
CA ALA A 66 20.14 7.96 12.44
C ALA A 66 18.86 7.12 12.28
N ALA A 67 18.70 6.01 13.00
CA ALA A 67 17.49 5.20 12.87
C ALA A 67 16.31 5.87 13.56
N ILE A 68 15.13 5.74 12.95
CA ILE A 68 13.87 6.07 13.62
C ILE A 68 13.70 5.27 14.91
N GLN A 69 13.02 5.86 15.90
CA GLN A 69 12.68 5.18 17.15
C GLN A 69 11.20 4.82 17.16
N LEU A 70 10.88 3.71 17.82
CA LEU A 70 9.50 3.20 17.93
C LEU A 70 9.03 3.30 19.36
N GLU A 71 7.99 4.09 19.58
CA GLU A 71 7.47 4.41 20.91
C GLU A 71 6.00 4.01 21.07
N GLY A 72 5.67 3.57 22.28
CA GLY A 72 4.34 3.11 22.65
C GLY A 72 3.84 1.92 21.82
N GLU A 73 2.64 1.48 22.15
CA GLU A 73 1.89 0.49 21.38
C GLU A 73 0.40 0.85 21.40
N ILE A 74 -0.22 0.86 20.23
CA ILE A 74 -1.66 1.01 20.05
C ILE A 74 -2.17 -0.26 19.40
N VAL A 75 -3.04 -0.97 20.09
CA VAL A 75 -3.72 -2.16 19.57
C VAL A 75 -5.09 -1.77 19.05
N SER A 76 -5.42 -2.21 17.84
CA SER A 76 -6.74 -2.04 17.23
C SER A 76 -7.15 -3.30 16.47
N TYR A 77 -8.46 -3.47 16.24
CA TYR A 77 -9.01 -4.62 15.54
C TYR A 77 -9.72 -4.15 14.27
N TRP A 78 -9.48 -4.85 13.17
CA TRP A 78 -9.95 -4.45 11.85
C TRP A 78 -10.45 -5.64 11.06
N GLN A 79 -11.53 -5.44 10.30
CA GLN A 79 -12.03 -6.40 9.34
C GLN A 79 -11.62 -6.00 7.92
N PHE A 80 -11.08 -6.97 7.17
CA PHE A 80 -10.74 -6.85 5.76
C PHE A 80 -11.39 -7.95 4.96
N GLY A 81 -12.02 -7.63 3.84
CA GLY A 81 -12.58 -8.66 2.99
C GLY A 81 -13.54 -8.16 1.93
N VAL A 82 -14.38 -9.06 1.46
CA VAL A 82 -15.41 -8.76 0.46
C VAL A 82 -16.69 -9.54 0.75
N VAL A 83 -17.81 -8.87 0.52
CA VAL A 83 -19.15 -9.45 0.46
C VAL A 83 -19.67 -9.22 -0.95
N VAL A 84 -20.11 -10.29 -1.62
CA VAL A 84 -20.65 -10.24 -2.99
C VAL A 84 -22.01 -10.90 -2.99
N SER A 85 -23.04 -10.18 -3.45
CA SER A 85 -24.40 -10.71 -3.60
C SER A 85 -24.92 -10.58 -5.03
N SER A 86 -25.86 -11.45 -5.38
CA SER A 86 -26.41 -11.62 -6.72
C SER A 86 -27.93 -11.43 -6.71
N PRO A 87 -28.45 -10.21 -6.50
CA PRO A 87 -29.88 -10.02 -6.22
C PRO A 87 -30.80 -10.28 -7.42
N ALA A 88 -30.29 -10.10 -8.65
CA ALA A 88 -31.12 -10.06 -9.85
C ALA A 88 -30.75 -11.10 -10.94
N GLY A 89 -29.71 -11.91 -10.71
CA GLY A 89 -29.29 -12.88 -11.72
C GLY A 89 -27.92 -13.48 -11.45
N ALA A 90 -27.73 -14.73 -11.86
CA ALA A 90 -26.56 -15.53 -11.55
C ALA A 90 -25.25 -14.94 -12.08
N VAL A 91 -24.17 -15.13 -11.32
CA VAL A 91 -22.83 -14.66 -11.64
C VAL A 91 -21.84 -15.81 -11.48
N ASN A 92 -20.95 -16.00 -12.45
CA ASN A 92 -19.98 -17.10 -12.48
C ASN A 92 -18.55 -16.58 -12.60
N GLY A 93 -17.60 -17.32 -12.01
CA GLY A 93 -16.17 -17.04 -12.10
C GLY A 93 -15.79 -15.69 -11.52
N ILE A 94 -16.27 -15.37 -10.31
CA ILE A 94 -15.96 -14.11 -9.65
C ILE A 94 -14.56 -14.20 -9.03
N VAL A 95 -13.75 -13.18 -9.28
CA VAL A 95 -12.48 -12.93 -8.61
C VAL A 95 -12.52 -11.52 -8.02
N ALA A 96 -12.45 -11.43 -6.71
CA ALA A 96 -12.35 -10.16 -5.99
C ALA A 96 -10.96 -10.04 -5.35
N THR A 97 -10.38 -8.86 -5.39
CA THR A 97 -9.08 -8.59 -4.76
C THR A 97 -9.11 -7.31 -3.95
N LEU A 98 -8.33 -7.28 -2.87
CA LEU A 98 -8.15 -6.11 -2.03
C LEU A 98 -6.79 -6.15 -1.31
N PRO A 99 -6.19 -5.00 -1.00
CA PRO A 99 -5.01 -4.95 -0.15
C PRO A 99 -5.38 -5.27 1.30
N VAL A 100 -4.49 -5.94 2.01
CA VAL A 100 -4.62 -6.26 3.43
C VAL A 100 -3.33 -5.89 4.17
N PRO A 101 -3.42 -5.50 5.46
CA PRO A 101 -2.24 -5.17 6.25
C PRO A 101 -1.23 -6.31 6.30
N THR A 102 0.04 -5.95 6.32
CA THR A 102 1.18 -6.86 6.54
C THR A 102 2.10 -6.32 7.63
N ALA A 103 3.05 -7.13 8.08
CA ALA A 103 4.02 -6.75 9.10
C ALA A 103 5.03 -5.72 8.57
N TRP A 104 5.32 -4.71 9.39
CA TRP A 104 6.35 -3.69 9.22
C TRP A 104 7.06 -3.47 10.57
N PRO A 105 8.26 -2.86 10.61
CA PRO A 105 8.93 -2.58 11.89
C PRO A 105 8.01 -1.89 12.93
N GLU A 106 7.18 -0.96 12.49
CA GLU A 106 6.24 -0.19 13.30
C GLU A 106 4.80 -0.78 13.34
N GLN A 107 4.58 -1.96 12.76
CA GLN A 107 3.27 -2.61 12.66
C GLN A 107 3.36 -4.14 12.77
N ALA A 108 2.75 -4.71 13.79
CA ALA A 108 2.49 -6.15 13.85
C ALA A 108 1.05 -6.47 13.43
N VAL A 109 0.86 -7.62 12.78
CA VAL A 109 -0.45 -8.10 12.31
C VAL A 109 -0.67 -9.52 12.83
N LYS A 110 -1.79 -9.74 13.50
CA LYS A 110 -2.20 -11.06 13.98
C LYS A 110 -3.62 -11.36 13.50
N LYS A 111 -3.82 -12.50 12.83
CA LYS A 111 -5.16 -12.95 12.42
C LYS A 111 -5.91 -13.47 13.64
N MET A 112 -7.10 -12.92 13.88
CA MET A 112 -7.97 -13.28 15.01
C MET A 112 -9.07 -14.26 14.60
N GLY A 113 -9.57 -14.13 13.37
CA GLY A 113 -10.64 -15.00 12.87
C GLY A 113 -10.96 -14.73 11.40
N GLU A 114 -11.89 -15.51 10.87
CA GLU A 114 -12.43 -15.32 9.52
C GLU A 114 -13.89 -15.74 9.42
N GLU A 115 -14.63 -15.03 8.58
CA GLU A 115 -16.00 -15.32 8.17
C GLU A 115 -15.96 -15.67 6.67
N ILE A 116 -15.96 -16.96 6.35
CA ILE A 116 -15.95 -17.46 4.98
C ILE A 116 -17.18 -18.32 4.74
N THR A 117 -18.07 -17.88 3.85
CA THR A 117 -19.26 -18.66 3.47
C THR A 117 -18.89 -19.84 2.56
N PRO A 118 -19.66 -20.95 2.56
CA PRO A 118 -19.38 -22.12 1.70
C PRO A 118 -19.32 -21.86 0.19
N LEU A 119 -19.92 -20.76 -0.27
CA LEU A 119 -19.91 -20.36 -1.69
C LEU A 119 -18.54 -19.81 -2.15
N VAL A 120 -17.66 -19.44 -1.21
CA VAL A 120 -16.30 -19.00 -1.51
C VAL A 120 -15.46 -20.23 -1.85
N GLY A 121 -14.97 -20.30 -3.08
CA GLY A 121 -14.15 -21.42 -3.54
C GLY A 121 -12.72 -21.36 -3.00
N LYS A 122 -12.12 -20.16 -2.96
CA LYS A 122 -10.74 -19.99 -2.46
C LYS A 122 -10.51 -18.59 -1.92
N VAL A 123 -9.80 -18.50 -0.80
CA VAL A 123 -9.12 -17.29 -0.33
C VAL A 123 -7.62 -17.54 -0.40
N SER A 124 -6.88 -16.62 -1.01
CA SER A 124 -5.41 -16.69 -1.08
C SER A 124 -4.80 -15.31 -0.90
N TYR A 125 -3.51 -15.29 -0.57
CA TYR A 125 -2.75 -14.06 -0.38
C TYR A 125 -1.54 -14.09 -1.29
N ARG A 126 -1.36 -13.04 -2.08
CA ARG A 126 -0.14 -12.84 -2.87
C ARG A 126 0.61 -11.63 -2.36
N LYS A 127 1.92 -11.79 -2.22
CA LYS A 127 2.83 -10.70 -1.87
C LYS A 127 3.26 -9.99 -3.14
N LEU A 128 2.97 -8.70 -3.20
CA LEU A 128 3.58 -7.79 -4.15
C LEU A 128 4.62 -6.96 -3.38
N ASP A 129 5.45 -6.25 -4.12
CA ASP A 129 6.51 -5.41 -3.56
C ASP A 129 5.90 -4.27 -2.72
N GLY A 130 5.91 -4.44 -1.39
CA GLY A 130 5.39 -3.45 -0.44
C GLY A 130 3.90 -3.56 -0.11
N VAL A 131 3.19 -4.60 -0.57
CA VAL A 131 1.76 -4.81 -0.27
C VAL A 131 1.39 -6.29 -0.31
N THR A 132 0.50 -6.71 0.59
CA THR A 132 -0.14 -8.04 0.50
C THR A 132 -1.54 -7.87 -0.02
N GLN A 133 -1.90 -8.66 -1.04
CA GLN A 133 -3.22 -8.62 -1.65
C GLN A 133 -3.96 -9.92 -1.39
N MET A 134 -5.15 -9.81 -0.80
CA MET A 134 -6.11 -10.88 -0.65
C MET A 134 -6.81 -11.09 -2.00
N VAL A 135 -6.92 -12.35 -2.43
CA VAL A 135 -7.57 -12.78 -3.66
C VAL A 135 -8.63 -13.81 -3.29
N VAL A 136 -9.89 -13.47 -3.56
CA VAL A 136 -11.07 -14.27 -3.27
C VAL A 136 -11.68 -14.75 -4.57
N THR A 137 -11.88 -16.06 -4.69
CA THR A 137 -12.54 -16.68 -5.85
C THR A 137 -13.88 -17.26 -5.41
N ILE A 138 -14.96 -16.86 -6.10
CA ILE A 138 -16.31 -17.38 -5.91
C ILE A 138 -16.73 -18.01 -7.25
N PRO A 139 -16.76 -19.36 -7.35
CA PRO A 139 -17.02 -20.04 -8.62
C PRO A 139 -18.38 -19.68 -9.22
N ARG A 140 -19.41 -19.55 -8.39
CA ARG A 140 -20.78 -19.22 -8.79
C ARG A 140 -21.57 -18.63 -7.64
N LEU A 141 -22.40 -17.64 -7.95
CA LEU A 141 -23.53 -17.17 -7.16
C LEU A 141 -24.80 -17.36 -7.99
N ALA A 142 -25.80 -18.07 -7.45
CA ALA A 142 -27.15 -18.07 -8.00
C ALA A 142 -27.88 -16.77 -7.65
N MET A 143 -29.03 -16.54 -8.30
CA MET A 143 -29.89 -15.42 -7.94
C MET A 143 -30.34 -15.55 -6.49
N GLY A 144 -30.12 -14.49 -5.70
CA GLY A 144 -30.41 -14.45 -4.27
C GLY A 144 -29.24 -14.85 -3.36
N ASP A 145 -28.16 -15.42 -3.91
CA ASP A 145 -27.01 -15.82 -3.10
C ASP A 145 -26.17 -14.61 -2.64
N GLU A 146 -25.52 -14.79 -1.49
CA GLU A 146 -24.46 -13.93 -0.96
C GLU A 146 -23.25 -14.78 -0.54
N ALA A 147 -22.06 -14.39 -0.99
CA ALA A 147 -20.80 -14.92 -0.50
C ALA A 147 -20.04 -13.85 0.30
N ARG A 148 -19.41 -14.28 1.38
CA ARG A 148 -18.59 -13.45 2.27
C ARG A 148 -17.24 -14.12 2.50
N ALA A 149 -16.17 -13.34 2.38
CA ALA A 149 -14.83 -13.68 2.79
C ALA A 149 -14.22 -12.50 3.53
N VAL A 150 -14.29 -12.51 4.86
CA VAL A 150 -13.80 -11.43 5.73
C VAL A 150 -12.85 -12.00 6.76
N VAL A 151 -11.71 -11.34 6.98
CA VAL A 151 -10.76 -11.68 8.03
C VAL A 151 -10.73 -10.58 9.09
N THR A 152 -10.69 -10.98 10.35
CA THR A 152 -10.49 -10.06 11.48
C THR A 152 -9.01 -10.10 11.87
N LEU A 153 -8.37 -8.94 11.89
CA LEU A 153 -6.96 -8.76 12.22
C LEU A 153 -6.83 -7.88 13.46
N GLN A 154 -6.01 -8.30 14.40
CA GLN A 154 -5.43 -7.43 15.41
C GLN A 154 -4.20 -6.75 14.80
N ILE A 155 -4.15 -5.43 14.92
CA ILE A 155 -3.08 -4.56 14.44
C ILE A 155 -2.45 -3.89 15.66
N THR A 156 -1.15 -4.11 15.86
CA THR A 156 -0.37 -3.35 16.84
C THR A 156 0.48 -2.33 16.11
N LYS A 157 0.20 -1.03 16.31
CA LYS A 157 0.96 0.10 15.76
C LYS A 157 1.86 0.72 16.83
N ARG A 158 3.04 1.18 16.41
CA ARG A 158 3.95 1.97 17.23
C ARG A 158 4.10 3.35 16.60
N ALA A 159 4.17 4.39 17.43
CA ALA A 159 4.50 5.72 16.95
C ALA A 159 5.97 5.75 16.52
N ILE A 160 6.25 6.51 15.47
CA ILE A 160 7.61 6.74 14.98
C ILE A 160 8.04 8.11 15.48
N THR A 161 9.14 8.15 16.24
CA THR A 161 9.79 9.40 16.65
C THR A 161 11.07 9.64 15.83
N PRO A 162 11.47 10.92 15.67
CA PRO A 162 12.67 11.29 14.91
C PRO A 162 13.92 10.56 15.40
N PRO A 163 14.92 10.37 14.53
CA PRO A 163 16.23 9.92 14.97
C PRO A 163 16.84 10.88 16.00
N SER A 164 17.72 10.36 16.85
CA SER A 164 18.48 11.19 17.80
C SER A 164 19.46 12.13 17.09
N ASP A 165 19.93 11.74 15.90
CA ASP A 165 20.72 12.58 15.01
C ASP A 165 20.48 12.20 13.54
N GLY A 166 19.77 13.06 12.80
CA GLY A 166 19.53 12.90 11.36
C GLY A 166 20.58 13.57 10.47
N THR A 167 21.48 14.38 11.03
CA THR A 167 22.40 15.24 10.26
C THR A 167 23.57 14.48 9.64
N ALA A 168 23.93 13.33 10.22
CA ALA A 168 24.96 12.42 9.70
C ALA A 168 24.46 11.50 8.56
N THR A 169 23.31 11.79 7.94
CA THR A 169 22.75 10.96 6.87
C THR A 169 23.20 11.41 5.48
N LEU A 170 23.35 10.44 4.59
CA LEU A 170 23.91 10.58 3.26
C LEU A 170 22.94 10.08 2.19
N LEU A 171 23.10 10.57 0.96
CA LEU A 171 22.46 9.93 -0.19
C LEU A 171 23.03 8.52 -0.39
N PRO A 172 22.21 7.57 -0.88
CA PRO A 172 22.66 6.20 -1.04
C PRO A 172 23.82 6.06 -2.04
N ARG A 173 25.00 5.60 -1.57
CA ARG A 173 26.23 5.54 -2.42
C ARG A 173 26.13 4.49 -3.52
N LYS A 174 25.52 3.35 -3.21
CA LYS A 174 25.13 2.30 -4.15
C LYS A 174 23.68 1.99 -3.88
N THR A 175 22.78 2.55 -4.67
CA THR A 175 21.36 2.28 -4.52
C THR A 175 21.13 0.80 -4.80
N ALA A 176 20.89 0.01 -3.74
CA ALA A 176 20.40 -1.35 -3.90
C ALA A 176 19.19 -1.32 -4.84
N ALA A 177 19.04 -2.34 -5.70
CA ALA A 177 17.97 -2.38 -6.70
C ALA A 177 16.57 -2.19 -6.07
N THR A 178 16.43 -2.54 -4.79
CA THR A 178 15.23 -2.36 -3.96
C THR A 178 14.88 -0.90 -3.67
N VAL A 179 15.87 0.00 -3.61
CA VAL A 179 15.70 1.43 -3.30
C VAL A 179 15.73 2.29 -4.56
N SER A 180 16.52 1.92 -5.58
CA SER A 180 16.68 2.72 -6.81
C SER A 180 15.38 2.98 -7.57
N LYS A 181 14.40 2.08 -7.46
CA LYS A 181 13.06 2.25 -8.04
C LYS A 181 12.33 3.47 -7.49
N TYR A 182 12.60 3.86 -6.24
CA TYR A 182 12.00 5.01 -5.57
C TYR A 182 12.65 6.34 -5.93
N LEU A 183 13.56 6.36 -6.91
CA LEU A 183 14.05 7.58 -7.57
C LEU A 183 13.31 7.87 -8.89
N LYS A 184 12.57 6.90 -9.42
CA LYS A 184 11.91 7.01 -10.72
C LYS A 184 10.53 7.67 -10.59
N PRO A 185 10.02 8.31 -11.66
CA PRO A 185 8.62 8.69 -11.73
C PRO A 185 7.69 7.48 -11.56
N SER A 186 6.48 7.74 -11.08
CA SER A 186 5.43 6.75 -10.92
C SER A 186 4.06 7.40 -11.16
N PRO A 187 2.95 6.63 -11.26
CA PRO A 187 1.63 7.20 -11.52
C PRO A 187 1.30 8.32 -10.52
N PHE A 188 0.93 9.50 -11.03
CA PHE A 188 0.65 10.73 -10.26
C PHE A 188 1.84 11.35 -9.52
N ILE A 189 3.08 10.90 -9.79
CA ILE A 189 4.30 11.42 -9.19
C ILE A 189 5.32 11.68 -10.31
N GLU A 190 5.15 12.81 -10.98
CA GLU A 190 5.91 13.21 -12.16
C GLU A 190 7.30 13.80 -11.81
N SER A 191 8.13 13.10 -11.04
CA SER A 191 9.42 13.63 -10.51
C SER A 191 10.45 14.12 -11.54
N THR A 192 10.28 13.76 -12.81
CA THR A 192 11.13 14.24 -13.92
C THR A 192 10.53 15.41 -14.69
N ASP A 193 9.35 15.88 -14.30
CA ASP A 193 8.70 17.03 -14.93
C ASP A 193 9.57 18.28 -14.84
N LYS A 194 9.54 19.08 -15.92
CA LYS A 194 10.37 20.27 -16.05
C LYS A 194 10.10 21.28 -14.93
N LYS A 195 8.83 21.54 -14.59
CA LYS A 195 8.46 22.54 -13.57
C LYS A 195 8.92 22.12 -12.18
N ILE A 196 8.84 20.83 -11.86
CA ILE A 196 9.35 20.28 -10.60
C ILE A 196 10.86 20.49 -10.50
N ARG A 197 11.60 20.18 -11.57
CA ARG A 197 13.06 20.31 -11.60
C ARG A 197 13.55 21.76 -11.59
N GLU A 198 12.83 22.67 -12.25
CA GLU A 198 13.18 24.09 -12.29
C GLU A 198 12.92 24.80 -10.96
N LEU A 199 11.90 24.37 -10.21
CA LEU A 199 11.56 24.96 -8.92
C LEU A 199 12.43 24.42 -7.76
N LEU A 200 13.00 23.22 -7.91
CA LEU A 200 13.78 22.56 -6.87
C LEU A 200 14.95 23.41 -6.31
N PRO A 201 15.76 24.13 -7.12
CA PRO A 201 16.82 25.00 -6.60
C PRO A 201 16.29 26.16 -5.75
N GLU A 202 15.09 26.68 -6.05
CA GLU A 202 14.47 27.73 -5.21
C GLU A 202 14.02 27.18 -3.85
N ILE A 203 13.62 25.91 -3.81
CA ILE A 203 13.18 25.22 -2.58
C ILE A 203 14.38 24.86 -1.69
N THR A 204 15.42 24.29 -2.30
CA THR A 204 16.58 23.74 -1.58
C THR A 204 17.69 24.76 -1.38
N GLY A 205 17.75 25.82 -2.18
CA GLY A 205 18.78 26.86 -2.08
C GLY A 205 20.20 26.27 -2.21
N GLU A 206 21.07 26.65 -1.29
CA GLU A 206 22.46 26.16 -1.19
C GLU A 206 22.60 24.96 -0.23
N VAL A 207 21.48 24.37 0.23
CA VAL A 207 21.51 23.25 1.18
C VAL A 207 22.02 21.99 0.49
N GLU A 208 23.18 21.49 0.92
CA GLU A 208 23.78 20.27 0.36
C GLU A 208 23.37 19.00 1.11
N ALA A 209 23.12 19.10 2.42
CA ALA A 209 22.83 17.94 3.27
C ALA A 209 21.46 17.33 2.90
N PRO A 210 21.38 16.01 2.61
CA PRO A 210 20.13 15.39 2.14
C PRO A 210 18.99 15.44 3.15
N TRP A 211 19.33 15.41 4.44
CA TRP A 211 18.37 15.60 5.53
C TRP A 211 17.72 16.99 5.45
N ASP A 212 18.55 18.02 5.41
CA ASP A 212 18.11 19.41 5.38
C ASP A 212 17.37 19.74 4.07
N GLN A 213 17.79 19.15 2.93
CA GLN A 213 17.04 19.23 1.68
C GLN A 213 15.65 18.62 1.81
N SER A 214 15.54 17.44 2.44
CA SER A 214 14.25 16.78 2.67
C SER A 214 13.35 17.64 3.57
N GLU A 215 13.91 18.28 4.59
CA GLU A 215 13.19 19.17 5.50
C GLU A 215 12.74 20.47 4.80
N ALA A 216 13.60 21.07 3.98
CA ALA A 216 13.27 22.25 3.17
C ALA A 216 12.13 21.95 2.19
N ILE A 217 12.17 20.80 1.51
CA ILE A 217 11.10 20.33 0.63
C ILE A 217 9.80 20.12 1.42
N PHE A 218 9.87 19.46 2.58
CA PHE A 218 8.72 19.24 3.45
C PHE A 218 8.05 20.55 3.86
N LYS A 219 8.85 21.49 4.38
CA LYS A 219 8.39 22.81 4.80
C LYS A 219 7.76 23.56 3.63
N TRP A 220 8.43 23.60 2.49
CA TRP A 220 7.95 24.32 1.33
C TRP A 220 6.61 23.79 0.82
N VAL A 221 6.43 22.47 0.73
CA VAL A 221 5.15 21.87 0.29
C VAL A 221 4.03 22.30 1.22
N ARG A 222 4.24 22.25 2.54
CA ARG A 222 3.23 22.63 3.52
C ARG A 222 2.88 24.10 3.52
N GLU A 223 3.87 24.96 3.27
CA GLU A 223 3.68 26.42 3.24
C GLU A 223 3.05 26.91 1.92
N ASN A 224 3.28 26.19 0.82
CA ASN A 224 2.91 26.65 -0.52
C ASN A 224 1.77 25.85 -1.16
N VAL A 225 1.28 24.78 -0.54
CA VAL A 225 0.19 23.95 -1.05
C VAL A 225 -0.89 23.81 0.00
N ARG A 226 -2.04 24.45 -0.26
CA ARG A 226 -3.15 24.48 0.70
C ARG A 226 -3.87 23.13 0.73
N TYR A 227 -4.07 22.59 1.92
CA TYR A 227 -4.92 21.42 2.08
C TYR A 227 -6.37 21.73 1.69
N GLU A 228 -6.90 20.97 0.73
CA GLU A 228 -8.29 21.05 0.26
C GLU A 228 -8.72 19.63 -0.15
N PHE A 229 -9.78 19.12 0.47
CA PHE A 229 -10.30 17.79 0.15
C PHE A 229 -10.73 17.71 -1.32
N ALA A 230 -10.30 16.67 -2.02
CA ALA A 230 -10.66 16.40 -3.40
C ALA A 230 -11.33 15.02 -3.53
N GLU A 231 -12.41 14.93 -4.31
CA GLU A 231 -13.03 13.63 -4.60
C GLU A 231 -12.20 12.76 -5.56
N LYS A 232 -11.32 13.40 -6.32
CA LYS A 232 -10.46 12.75 -7.32
C LYS A 232 -9.03 13.17 -7.08
N ILE A 233 -8.15 12.18 -7.13
CA ILE A 233 -6.71 12.39 -7.08
C ILE A 233 -6.25 13.13 -8.34
N SER A 234 -5.40 14.13 -8.14
CA SER A 234 -4.73 14.87 -9.20
C SER A 234 -3.25 14.48 -9.30
N PRO A 235 -2.67 14.51 -10.52
CA PRO A 235 -1.23 14.44 -10.72
C PRO A 235 -0.46 15.44 -9.85
N ALA A 236 0.76 15.11 -9.43
CA ALA A 236 1.57 16.01 -8.63
C ALA A 236 1.78 17.35 -9.35
N ILE A 237 1.97 17.32 -10.68
CA ILE A 237 2.14 18.54 -11.46
C ILE A 237 0.90 19.46 -11.42
N GLU A 238 -0.31 18.90 -11.43
CA GLU A 238 -1.53 19.69 -11.32
C GLU A 238 -1.67 20.31 -9.92
N ALA A 239 -1.31 19.56 -8.88
CA ALA A 239 -1.28 20.08 -7.51
C ALA A 239 -0.27 21.22 -7.34
N LEU A 240 0.89 21.12 -8.00
CA LEU A 240 1.91 22.18 -8.01
C LEU A 240 1.35 23.47 -8.61
N GLU A 241 0.67 23.36 -9.76
CA GLU A 241 0.09 24.49 -10.47
C GLU A 241 -1.08 25.11 -9.72
N ALA A 242 -1.97 24.27 -9.19
CA ALA A 242 -3.16 24.70 -8.48
C ALA A 242 -2.86 25.20 -7.05
N ARG A 243 -1.70 24.85 -6.49
CA ARG A 243 -1.29 25.18 -5.11
C ARG A 243 -2.27 24.69 -4.06
N LYS A 244 -2.94 23.57 -4.35
CA LYS A 244 -3.91 22.93 -3.46
C LYS A 244 -4.05 21.44 -3.74
N GLY A 245 -4.53 20.71 -2.75
CA GLY A 245 -4.87 19.28 -2.84
C GLY A 245 -5.00 18.67 -1.45
N ASP A 246 -5.29 17.38 -1.37
CA ASP A 246 -5.42 16.67 -0.10
C ASP A 246 -4.14 15.92 0.28
N CYS A 247 -4.23 14.98 1.22
CA CYS A 247 -3.09 14.16 1.65
C CYS A 247 -2.36 13.48 0.48
N GLU A 248 -3.07 13.09 -0.56
CA GLU A 248 -2.55 12.47 -1.76
C GLU A 248 -1.66 13.42 -2.54
N GLU A 249 -2.15 14.59 -2.91
CA GLU A 249 -1.40 15.59 -3.68
C GLU A 249 -0.18 16.12 -2.91
N LEU A 250 -0.34 16.45 -1.63
CA LEU A 250 0.77 16.95 -0.81
C LEU A 250 1.87 15.89 -0.66
N SER A 251 1.50 14.62 -0.43
CA SER A 251 2.46 13.51 -0.39
C SER A 251 3.15 13.31 -1.75
N SER A 252 2.40 13.40 -2.84
CA SER A 252 2.94 13.24 -4.20
C SER A 252 3.97 14.31 -4.54
N LEU A 253 3.67 15.56 -4.22
CA LEU A 253 4.57 16.68 -4.44
C LEU A 253 5.85 16.54 -3.65
N PHE A 254 5.75 16.23 -2.36
CA PHE A 254 6.91 15.96 -1.52
C PHE A 254 7.79 14.85 -2.11
N ILE A 255 7.19 13.72 -2.50
CA ILE A 255 7.91 12.60 -3.10
C ILE A 255 8.55 13.04 -4.43
N ALA A 256 7.83 13.79 -5.27
CA ALA A 256 8.32 14.22 -6.56
C ALA A 256 9.56 15.13 -6.43
N PHE A 257 9.54 16.09 -5.51
CA PHE A 257 10.69 16.95 -5.22
C PHE A 257 11.86 16.16 -4.61
N CYS A 258 11.61 15.25 -3.65
CA CYS A 258 12.66 14.40 -3.10
C CYS A 258 13.37 13.61 -4.20
N ARG A 259 12.60 12.96 -5.09
CA ARG A 259 13.12 12.19 -6.21
C ARG A 259 13.88 13.05 -7.22
N ALA A 260 13.39 14.27 -7.50
CA ALA A 260 14.09 15.24 -8.34
C ALA A 260 15.46 15.62 -7.73
N SER A 261 15.52 15.72 -6.39
CA SER A 261 16.73 15.96 -5.57
C SER A 261 17.56 14.69 -5.29
N LYS A 262 17.29 13.59 -5.99
CA LYS A 262 17.99 12.29 -5.84
C LYS A 262 17.84 11.61 -4.47
N ILE A 263 16.85 12.03 -3.68
CA ILE A 263 16.45 11.37 -2.43
C ILE A 263 15.36 10.34 -2.77
N PRO A 264 15.58 9.04 -2.55
CA PRO A 264 14.54 8.05 -2.77
C PRO A 264 13.37 8.30 -1.82
N ALA A 265 12.16 8.33 -2.35
CA ALA A 265 10.95 8.58 -1.56
C ALA A 265 9.78 7.74 -2.07
N ARG A 266 8.84 7.40 -1.19
CA ARG A 266 7.68 6.54 -1.50
C ARG A 266 6.43 6.97 -0.74
N ALA A 267 5.26 6.58 -1.25
CA ALA A 267 4.00 6.73 -0.52
C ALA A 267 3.81 5.58 0.49
N VAL A 268 3.13 5.87 1.60
CA VAL A 268 2.59 4.90 2.54
C VAL A 268 1.09 5.12 2.64
N TRP A 269 0.32 4.05 2.51
CA TRP A 269 -1.13 4.14 2.50
C TRP A 269 -1.75 3.42 3.69
N VAL A 270 -2.70 4.10 4.31
CA VAL A 270 -3.56 3.61 5.40
C VAL A 270 -5.02 3.89 5.03
N PRO A 271 -6.02 3.27 5.69
CA PRO A 271 -7.43 3.59 5.43
C PRO A 271 -7.73 5.09 5.48
N GLY A 272 -8.07 5.68 4.33
CA GLY A 272 -8.48 7.09 4.22
C GLY A 272 -7.39 8.12 4.38
N HIS A 273 -6.11 7.74 4.27
CA HIS A 273 -5.01 8.69 4.32
C HIS A 273 -3.74 8.12 3.67
N CYS A 274 -2.87 9.00 3.19
CA CYS A 274 -1.52 8.62 2.81
C CYS A 274 -0.50 9.63 3.34
N TYR A 275 0.74 9.18 3.46
CA TYR A 275 1.87 10.02 3.83
C TYR A 275 3.15 9.56 3.12
N PRO A 276 4.11 10.45 2.88
CA PRO A 276 5.38 10.06 2.28
C PRO A 276 6.37 9.50 3.30
N GLU A 277 7.28 8.68 2.81
CA GLU A 277 8.56 8.38 3.45
C GLU A 277 9.72 8.74 2.50
N PHE A 278 10.81 9.28 3.03
CA PHE A 278 12.08 9.43 2.32
C PHE A 278 13.15 8.51 2.89
N TYR A 279 14.18 8.19 2.12
CA TYR A 279 15.22 7.23 2.49
C TYR A 279 16.60 7.88 2.45
N LEU A 280 17.39 7.70 3.50
CA LEU A 280 18.80 8.07 3.56
C LEU A 280 19.63 6.95 4.19
N GLU A 281 20.94 6.97 3.98
CA GLU A 281 21.89 6.05 4.61
C GLU A 281 22.63 6.74 5.75
N ASP A 282 22.97 6.02 6.82
CA ASP A 282 23.91 6.52 7.84
C ASP A 282 25.37 6.42 7.36
N ALA A 283 26.30 6.84 8.21
CA ALA A 283 27.73 6.84 7.91
C ALA A 283 28.27 5.42 7.59
N GLU A 284 27.64 4.40 8.15
CA GLU A 284 27.95 2.98 7.92
C GLU A 284 27.30 2.41 6.65
N GLY A 285 26.50 3.20 5.93
CA GLY A 285 25.80 2.78 4.72
C GLY A 285 24.51 1.99 4.98
N LYS A 286 24.00 2.00 6.23
CA LYS A 286 22.72 1.37 6.58
C LYS A 286 21.59 2.35 6.27
N GLY A 287 20.61 1.84 5.51
CA GLY A 287 19.44 2.59 5.09
C GLY A 287 18.34 2.74 6.14
N HIS A 288 17.72 3.91 6.16
CA HIS A 288 16.61 4.25 7.04
C HIS A 288 15.50 4.96 6.25
N TRP A 289 14.24 4.61 6.55
CA TRP A 289 13.07 5.28 6.00
C TRP A 289 12.48 6.21 7.05
N TYR A 290 12.22 7.45 6.67
CA TYR A 290 11.71 8.51 7.54
C TYR A 290 10.35 8.97 7.04
N PRO A 291 9.27 8.79 7.81
CA PRO A 291 7.94 9.25 7.43
C PRO A 291 7.78 10.74 7.69
N CYS A 292 6.95 11.42 6.91
CA CYS A 292 6.57 12.81 7.16
C CYS A 292 5.06 12.96 7.07
N GLN A 293 4.43 13.71 7.96
CA GLN A 293 3.03 14.10 7.78
C GLN A 293 2.94 15.35 6.90
N ALA A 294 2.82 15.15 5.59
CA ALA A 294 2.72 16.24 4.62
C ALA A 294 1.39 17.01 4.74
N ALA A 295 0.31 16.35 5.14
CA ALA A 295 -1.00 16.95 5.35
C ALA A 295 -1.39 16.94 6.83
N GLY A 296 -1.55 18.12 7.42
CA GLY A 296 -1.94 18.26 8.82
C GLY A 296 -1.45 19.57 9.44
N ALA A 297 -1.86 19.83 10.68
CA ALA A 297 -1.48 21.02 11.42
C ALA A 297 -0.13 20.88 12.15
N ALA A 298 0.17 19.70 12.67
CA ALA A 298 1.40 19.45 13.45
C ALA A 298 2.63 19.33 12.56
N TYR A 299 3.79 19.81 13.04
CA TYR A 299 5.08 19.64 12.35
C TYR A 299 5.64 18.25 12.64
N ASP A 300 5.29 17.26 11.81
CA ASP A 300 5.79 15.89 11.95
C ASP A 300 6.70 15.53 10.76
N PHE A 301 7.91 16.11 10.75
CA PHE A 301 9.01 15.72 9.87
C PHE A 301 9.79 14.56 10.52
N ALA A 302 10.11 13.51 9.75
CA ALA A 302 10.75 12.28 10.24
C ALA A 302 10.02 11.62 11.45
N LYS A 303 8.71 11.84 11.55
CA LYS A 303 7.87 11.44 12.67
C LYS A 303 6.50 11.01 12.15
N MET A 304 5.89 10.02 12.80
CA MET A 304 4.53 9.61 12.46
C MET A 304 3.78 9.07 13.67
N ASN A 305 2.64 9.68 13.96
CA ASN A 305 1.68 9.18 14.94
C ASN A 305 0.39 8.76 14.23
N GLU A 306 0.43 7.60 13.56
CA GLU A 306 -0.69 7.05 12.80
C GLU A 306 -1.08 5.69 13.38
N ALA A 307 -2.31 5.60 13.88
CA ALA A 307 -2.85 4.39 14.50
C ALA A 307 -3.55 3.46 13.50
N ARG A 308 -3.89 3.95 12.31
CA ARG A 308 -4.51 3.14 11.26
C ARG A 308 -3.51 2.15 10.65
N PRO A 309 -3.99 0.98 10.18
CA PRO A 309 -3.12 -0.03 9.61
C PRO A 309 -2.52 0.41 8.27
N ILE A 310 -1.23 0.18 8.11
CA ILE A 310 -0.51 0.28 6.84
C ILE A 310 -0.96 -0.87 5.94
N LEU A 311 -1.56 -0.48 4.82
CA LEU A 311 -2.00 -1.38 3.74
C LEU A 311 -0.86 -1.64 2.77
N GLN A 312 -0.09 -0.59 2.44
CA GLN A 312 1.03 -0.68 1.50
C GLN A 312 2.09 0.39 1.74
N LYS A 313 3.31 0.09 1.30
CA LYS A 313 4.41 1.06 1.13
C LYS A 313 4.96 0.99 -0.29
N GLY A 314 4.93 2.10 -1.00
CA GLY A 314 5.23 2.21 -2.42
C GLY A 314 4.11 2.88 -3.20
N ASP A 315 4.38 3.19 -4.46
CA ASP A 315 3.51 3.98 -5.34
C ASP A 315 3.63 3.57 -6.83
N ASN A 316 4.17 2.38 -7.11
CA ASN A 316 4.34 1.89 -8.48
C ASN A 316 4.18 0.37 -8.55
N PHE A 317 2.93 -0.10 -8.55
CA PHE A 317 2.58 -1.51 -8.47
C PHE A 317 2.13 -2.04 -9.83
N LYS A 318 2.70 -3.17 -10.25
CA LYS A 318 2.16 -3.97 -11.34
C LYS A 318 1.28 -5.06 -10.75
N VAL A 319 -0.01 -5.03 -11.07
CA VAL A 319 -0.98 -6.02 -10.61
C VAL A 319 -1.57 -6.78 -11.81
N PRO A 320 -1.83 -8.08 -11.68
CA PRO A 320 -2.47 -8.89 -12.74
C PRO A 320 -3.80 -8.34 -13.28
N GLU A 321 -4.53 -7.57 -12.48
CA GLU A 321 -5.85 -7.06 -12.87
C GLU A 321 -5.77 -5.84 -13.78
N GLU A 322 -4.60 -5.20 -13.88
CA GLU A 322 -4.41 -3.90 -14.53
C GLU A 322 -3.28 -3.94 -15.55
N ARG A 323 -3.50 -3.32 -16.72
CA ARG A 323 -2.47 -3.26 -17.76
C ARG A 323 -1.35 -2.27 -17.42
N LEU A 324 -1.73 -1.14 -16.82
CA LEU A 324 -0.81 -0.07 -16.45
C LEU A 324 -0.42 -0.19 -14.98
N PRO A 325 0.79 0.25 -14.60
CA PRO A 325 1.16 0.34 -13.19
C PRO A 325 0.18 1.24 -12.44
N GLN A 326 -0.13 0.85 -11.21
CA GLN A 326 -1.04 1.56 -10.32
C GLN A 326 -0.26 2.21 -9.18
N ARG A 327 -0.70 3.39 -8.75
CA ARG A 327 -0.20 4.00 -7.50
C ARG A 327 -0.62 3.22 -6.27
N TYR A 328 -1.88 2.79 -6.25
CA TYR A 328 -2.47 1.99 -5.19
C TYR A 328 -2.92 0.65 -5.73
N VAL A 329 -2.73 -0.41 -4.95
CA VAL A 329 -3.37 -1.68 -5.25
C VAL A 329 -4.85 -1.55 -4.92
N LYS A 330 -5.65 -1.31 -5.97
CA LYS A 330 -7.09 -1.06 -5.85
C LYS A 330 -7.83 -2.32 -5.42
N GLN A 331 -9.00 -2.10 -4.84
CA GLN A 331 -10.03 -3.11 -4.72
C GLN A 331 -10.60 -3.40 -6.12
N THR A 332 -10.73 -4.67 -6.48
CA THR A 332 -11.27 -5.05 -7.80
C THR A 332 -12.23 -6.21 -7.67
N LEU A 333 -13.25 -6.25 -8.53
CA LEU A 333 -14.08 -7.41 -8.74
C LEU A 333 -14.21 -7.63 -10.25
N LYS A 334 -13.91 -8.85 -10.70
CA LYS A 334 -14.16 -9.30 -12.06
C LYS A 334 -15.04 -10.55 -12.01
N ALA A 335 -15.93 -10.70 -12.97
CA ALA A 335 -16.72 -11.91 -13.16
C ALA A 335 -16.53 -12.42 -14.59
N ALA A 336 -16.48 -13.74 -14.77
CA ALA A 336 -16.37 -14.34 -16.09
C ALA A 336 -17.66 -14.16 -16.90
N ASN A 337 -18.81 -14.33 -16.25
CA ASN A 337 -20.14 -14.14 -16.84
C ASN A 337 -21.15 -13.71 -15.77
N ALA A 338 -22.03 -12.77 -16.10
CA ALA A 338 -23.09 -12.30 -15.21
C ALA A 338 -24.38 -12.08 -16.00
N THR A 339 -25.50 -12.64 -15.55
CA THR A 339 -26.82 -12.36 -16.16
C THR A 339 -27.44 -11.07 -15.61
N ALA A 340 -26.91 -10.57 -14.50
CA ALA A 340 -27.19 -9.26 -13.91
C ALA A 340 -25.96 -8.80 -13.10
N ASN A 341 -25.83 -7.49 -12.87
CA ASN A 341 -24.71 -6.95 -12.10
C ASN A 341 -24.75 -7.46 -10.64
N PRO A 342 -23.64 -8.02 -10.12
CA PRO A 342 -23.52 -8.30 -8.70
C PRO A 342 -23.48 -7.00 -7.90
N VAL A 343 -23.82 -7.10 -6.62
CA VAL A 343 -23.56 -6.05 -5.62
C VAL A 343 -22.32 -6.47 -4.84
N VAL A 344 -21.37 -5.55 -4.71
CA VAL A 344 -20.12 -5.79 -3.98
C VAL A 344 -19.95 -4.78 -2.87
N LYS A 345 -19.54 -5.27 -1.70
CA LYS A 345 -19.08 -4.46 -0.58
C LYS A 345 -17.70 -4.94 -0.16
N PHE A 346 -16.69 -4.09 -0.34
CA PHE A 346 -15.40 -4.32 0.29
C PHE A 346 -15.49 -3.94 1.76
N VAL A 347 -14.94 -4.79 2.62
CA VAL A 347 -14.89 -4.58 4.06
C VAL A 347 -13.50 -4.07 4.39
N MET A 348 -13.43 -2.88 4.96
CA MET A 348 -12.23 -2.26 5.50
C MET A 348 -12.67 -1.34 6.63
N GLN A 349 -12.87 -1.92 7.81
CA GLN A 349 -13.47 -1.20 8.94
C GLN A 349 -12.83 -1.58 10.26
N GLN A 350 -12.75 -0.63 11.17
CA GLN A 350 -12.34 -0.88 12.54
C GLN A 350 -13.51 -1.50 13.32
N VAL A 351 -13.20 -2.48 14.16
CA VAL A 351 -14.16 -3.21 14.99
C VAL A 351 -13.65 -3.27 16.44
N ASN A 352 -14.53 -3.62 17.37
CA ASN A 352 -14.15 -4.00 18.72
C ASN A 352 -13.39 -5.34 18.70
N GLU A 353 -12.76 -5.71 19.81
CA GLU A 353 -12.02 -6.98 19.94
C GLU A 353 -12.87 -8.21 19.65
N ASP A 354 -14.15 -8.17 20.04
CA ASP A 354 -15.14 -9.22 19.79
C ASP A 354 -15.66 -9.24 18.34
N GLY A 355 -15.17 -8.35 17.47
CA GLY A 355 -15.56 -8.22 16.07
C GLY A 355 -16.83 -7.39 15.84
N THR A 356 -17.45 -6.84 16.88
CA THR A 356 -18.63 -5.98 16.72
C THR A 356 -18.26 -4.61 16.14
N PRO A 357 -19.12 -3.97 15.33
CA PRO A 357 -18.84 -2.65 14.77
C PRO A 357 -18.61 -1.60 15.84
N ILE A 358 -17.65 -0.69 15.62
CA ILE A 358 -17.50 0.51 16.44
C ILE A 358 -18.68 1.45 16.13
N SER A 359 -19.31 2.00 17.18
CA SER A 359 -20.45 2.93 17.08
C SER A 359 -20.20 4.04 16.03
N PRO A 360 -21.21 4.50 15.26
CA PRO A 360 -21.04 5.26 14.00
C PRO A 360 -20.36 6.63 14.07
N ALA A 361 -19.81 7.05 15.21
CA ALA A 361 -19.01 8.25 15.30
C ALA A 361 -17.67 8.16 14.52
N ASN A 362 -17.17 6.96 14.19
CA ASN A 362 -15.83 6.75 13.61
C ASN A 362 -15.76 5.78 12.40
N ALA A 363 -16.88 5.41 11.77
CA ALA A 363 -17.00 4.10 11.10
C ALA A 363 -16.89 4.03 9.56
N ALA A 364 -16.56 5.07 8.79
CA ALA A 364 -16.51 4.91 7.34
C ALA A 364 -15.39 5.71 6.66
N VAL A 365 -14.50 5.00 5.97
CA VAL A 365 -13.75 5.54 4.84
C VAL A 365 -14.03 4.63 3.65
N ASP A 366 -15.08 4.92 2.90
CA ASP A 366 -15.36 4.22 1.66
C ASP A 366 -14.37 4.70 0.59
N ALA A 367 -13.53 3.81 0.09
CA ALA A 367 -12.73 4.06 -1.12
C ALA A 367 -13.62 3.90 -2.37
N PRO A 368 -13.39 4.67 -3.44
CA PRO A 368 -14.19 4.57 -4.65
C PRO A 368 -14.06 3.19 -5.30
N VAL A 369 -15.19 2.49 -5.47
CA VAL A 369 -15.28 1.20 -6.16
C VAL A 369 -15.45 1.46 -7.66
N VAL A 370 -14.47 1.04 -8.46
CA VAL A 370 -14.62 0.92 -9.91
C VAL A 370 -15.19 -0.46 -10.20
N VAL A 371 -16.42 -0.53 -10.70
CA VAL A 371 -17.01 -1.75 -11.25
C VAL A 371 -16.68 -1.75 -12.74
N GLU A 372 -15.77 -2.63 -13.17
CA GLU A 372 -15.48 -2.90 -14.59
C GLU A 372 -16.14 -4.21 -15.04
#